data_AF-A0A163TK11-F1
#
_entry.id   AF-A0A163TK11-F1
#
_cell.length_a   1.000
_cell.length_b   1.000
_cell.length_c   1.000
_cell.angle_alpha   90.00
_cell.angle_beta   90.00
_cell.angle_gamma   90.00
#
_symmetry.space_group_name_H-M   'P 1'
#
loop_
_entity.id
_entity.type
_entity.pdbx_description
1 polymer ?
#
loop_
_entity_poly.entity_id
_entity_poly.type
_entity_poly.pdbx_seq_one_letter_code
_entity_poly.pdbx_strand_id
1 'polypeptide(L)'
;MRHAHAITGWPLELYRGLREWASCDDETAWHTGTSEKYRSAIAAFVSEKDLDRESALDLVHSTRIFDIDGNETTYWVEEHNAYDAFDAIDEDLGEPPAAFELSHQFGEFESFFPSANIALIDLPLLDIIDVHKSMLEEYENDAQKQEHH
;
A
#
# COMPACT_ATOMS: atom_id res chain seq x y z
N MET A 1 -7.18 9.21 -32.66
CA MET A 1 -6.14 9.01 -31.63
C MET A 1 -6.35 10.05 -30.56
N ARG A 2 -6.82 9.66 -29.37
CA ARG A 2 -6.90 10.57 -28.21
C ARG A 2 -5.50 10.65 -27.63
N HIS A 3 -4.95 11.85 -27.51
CA HIS A 3 -3.72 12.08 -26.78
C HIS A 3 -3.97 11.74 -25.31
N ALA A 4 -3.35 10.67 -24.81
CA ALA A 4 -3.26 10.46 -23.38
C ALA A 4 -2.40 11.60 -22.83
N HIS A 5 -3.04 12.55 -22.15
CA HIS A 5 -2.32 13.53 -21.35
C HIS A 5 -1.60 12.74 -20.26
N ALA A 6 -0.28 12.60 -20.36
CA ALA A 6 0.51 11.97 -19.31
C ALA A 6 0.23 12.71 -18.00
N ILE A 7 -0.29 11.99 -17.01
CA ILE A 7 -0.52 12.50 -15.66
C ILE A 7 0.86 12.85 -15.11
N THR A 8 1.17 14.15 -15.06
CA THR A 8 2.44 14.66 -14.52
C THR A 8 2.23 14.97 -13.04
N GLY A 9 2.80 14.11 -12.20
CA GLY A 9 2.75 14.18 -10.74
C GLY A 9 3.72 13.18 -10.13
N TRP A 10 4.03 13.33 -8.84
CA TRP A 10 4.76 12.29 -8.12
C TRP A 10 3.81 11.09 -7.96
N PRO A 11 4.21 9.86 -8.36
CA PRO A 11 3.34 8.69 -8.27
C PRO A 11 2.70 8.53 -6.88
N LEU A 12 3.47 8.81 -5.81
CA LEU A 12 3.01 8.74 -4.43
C LEU A 12 1.80 9.64 -4.12
N GLU A 13 1.78 10.86 -4.67
CA GLU A 13 0.68 11.82 -4.47
C GLU A 13 -0.62 11.36 -5.15
N LEU A 14 -0.50 10.57 -6.23
CA LEU A 14 -1.66 9.96 -6.87
C LEU A 14 -2.28 8.89 -5.96
N TYR A 15 -1.46 7.97 -5.42
CA TYR A 15 -1.93 6.94 -4.49
C TYR A 15 -2.52 7.57 -3.22
N ARG A 16 -1.87 8.59 -2.67
CA ARG A 16 -2.38 9.33 -1.51
C ARG A 16 -3.74 9.97 -1.81
N GLY A 17 -3.87 10.63 -2.96
CA GLY A 17 -5.12 11.26 -3.35
C GLY A 17 -6.25 10.28 -3.61
N LEU A 18 -5.94 9.08 -4.11
CA LEU A 18 -6.90 7.99 -4.24
C LEU A 18 -7.39 7.53 -2.86
N ARG A 19 -6.48 7.27 -1.91
CA ARG A 19 -6.83 6.93 -0.52
C ARG A 19 -7.72 7.99 0.11
N GLU A 20 -7.29 9.26 0.05
CA GLU A 20 -8.01 10.40 0.64
C GLU A 20 -9.39 10.58 0.01
N TRP A 21 -9.51 10.48 -1.32
CA TRP A 21 -10.80 10.61 -2.02
C TRP A 21 -11.75 9.45 -1.68
N ALA A 22 -11.24 8.21 -1.70
CA ALA A 22 -12.05 7.02 -1.53
C ALA A 22 -12.53 6.83 -0.08
N SER A 23 -11.73 7.25 0.91
CA SER A 23 -12.07 7.23 2.35
C SER A 23 -12.83 8.48 2.83
N CYS A 24 -13.16 9.40 1.92
CA CYS A 24 -13.76 10.68 2.29
C CYS A 24 -15.26 10.57 2.63
N ASP A 25 -15.60 10.79 3.90
CA ASP A 25 -16.99 10.96 4.34
C ASP A 25 -17.55 12.37 4.05
N ASP A 26 -16.70 13.40 4.06
CA ASP A 26 -17.06 14.80 3.78
C ASP A 26 -16.36 15.35 2.53
N GLU A 27 -17.02 15.18 1.38
CA GLU A 27 -16.52 15.67 0.09
C GLU A 27 -16.25 17.18 0.09
N THR A 28 -16.99 17.98 0.88
CA THR A 28 -16.80 19.43 0.91
C THR A 28 -15.49 19.80 1.58
N ALA A 29 -15.16 19.11 2.67
CA ALA A 29 -13.87 19.26 3.34
C ALA A 29 -12.70 18.87 2.40
N TRP A 30 -12.84 17.75 1.67
CA TRP A 30 -11.81 17.34 0.70
C TRP A 30 -11.65 18.33 -0.45
N HIS A 31 -12.75 18.86 -0.99
CA HIS A 31 -12.73 19.86 -2.05
C HIS A 31 -12.09 21.20 -1.63
N THR A 32 -12.27 21.60 -0.37
CA THR A 32 -11.67 22.84 0.17
C THR A 32 -10.21 22.66 0.57
N GLY A 33 -9.83 21.47 1.05
CA GLY A 33 -8.46 21.15 1.46
C GLY A 33 -7.49 20.84 0.33
N THR A 34 -7.98 20.59 -0.89
CA THR A 34 -7.15 20.19 -2.04
C THR A 34 -7.16 21.21 -3.18
N SER A 35 -6.20 21.12 -4.11
CA SER A 35 -6.20 21.95 -5.32
C SER A 35 -7.07 21.36 -6.44
N GLU A 36 -7.60 22.21 -7.32
CA GLU A 36 -8.40 21.77 -8.48
C GLU A 36 -7.61 20.85 -9.43
N LYS A 37 -6.33 21.16 -9.65
CA LYS A 37 -5.44 20.35 -10.50
C LYS A 37 -5.24 18.95 -9.91
N TYR A 38 -5.06 18.85 -8.59
CA TYR A 38 -4.91 17.57 -7.90
C TYR A 38 -6.18 16.72 -8.03
N ARG A 39 -7.34 17.28 -7.70
CA ARG A 39 -8.62 16.57 -7.86
C ARG A 39 -8.89 16.14 -9.29
N SER A 40 -8.53 16.97 -10.27
CA SER A 40 -8.68 16.63 -11.69
C SER A 40 -7.80 15.45 -12.09
N ALA A 41 -6.59 15.33 -11.54
CA ALA A 41 -5.71 14.18 -11.77
C ALA A 41 -6.29 12.89 -11.15
N ILE A 42 -6.79 12.96 -9.91
CA ILE A 42 -7.45 11.81 -9.27
C ILE A 42 -8.69 11.38 -10.07
N ALA A 43 -9.56 12.32 -10.43
CA ALA A 43 -10.77 12.03 -11.21
C ALA A 43 -10.45 11.44 -12.60
N ALA A 44 -9.39 11.92 -13.26
CA ALA A 44 -8.95 11.36 -14.53
C ALA A 44 -8.48 9.91 -14.37
N PHE A 45 -7.70 9.61 -13.32
CA PHE A 45 -7.23 8.27 -13.05
C PHE A 45 -8.37 7.31 -12.69
N VAL A 46 -9.27 7.73 -11.80
CA VAL A 46 -10.49 6.98 -11.42
C VAL A 46 -11.32 6.64 -12.66
N SER A 47 -11.52 7.61 -13.55
CA SER A 47 -12.26 7.40 -14.80
C SER A 47 -11.51 6.53 -15.81
N GLU A 48 -10.18 6.62 -15.89
CA GLU A 48 -9.37 5.80 -16.80
C GLU A 48 -9.37 4.32 -16.39
N LYS A 49 -9.39 4.07 -15.08
CA LYS A 49 -9.33 2.73 -14.47
C LYS A 49 -10.70 2.14 -14.14
N ASP A 50 -11.78 2.90 -14.35
CA ASP A 50 -13.15 2.52 -14.02
C ASP A 50 -13.30 2.11 -12.54
N LEU A 51 -12.76 2.94 -11.65
CA LEU A 51 -12.75 2.67 -10.21
C LEU A 51 -13.98 3.30 -9.52
N ASP A 52 -14.57 2.54 -8.61
CA ASP A 52 -15.39 3.07 -7.53
C ASP A 52 -14.54 3.29 -6.27
N ARG A 53 -15.16 3.74 -5.17
CA ARG A 53 -14.43 4.00 -3.91
C ARG A 53 -13.86 2.73 -3.29
N GLU A 54 -14.60 1.63 -3.34
CA GLU A 54 -14.19 0.35 -2.75
C GLU A 54 -12.97 -0.21 -3.49
N SER A 55 -13.07 -0.34 -4.81
CA SER A 55 -11.97 -0.77 -5.67
C SER A 55 -10.75 0.17 -5.64
N ALA A 56 -10.95 1.47 -5.41
CA ALA A 56 -9.84 2.40 -5.18
C ALA A 56 -9.13 2.16 -3.83
N LEU A 57 -9.87 1.86 -2.76
CA LEU A 57 -9.28 1.46 -1.48
C LEU A 57 -8.54 0.13 -1.61
N ASP A 58 -9.14 -0.86 -2.26
CA ASP A 58 -8.48 -2.13 -2.56
C ASP A 58 -7.21 -1.93 -3.39
N LEU A 59 -7.21 -0.96 -4.32
CA LEU A 59 -6.04 -0.66 -5.12
C LEU A 59 -4.85 -0.22 -4.27
N VAL A 60 -5.09 0.62 -3.26
CA VAL A 60 -4.04 1.29 -2.48
C VAL A 60 -3.64 0.55 -1.20
N HIS A 61 -4.51 -0.32 -0.68
CA HIS A 61 -4.30 -1.05 0.59
C HIS A 61 -4.08 -2.55 0.43
N SER A 62 -4.45 -3.14 -0.71
CA SER A 62 -4.25 -4.58 -0.89
C SER A 62 -2.81 -4.90 -1.28
N THR A 63 -2.27 -5.93 -0.65
CA THR A 63 -1.14 -6.68 -1.19
C THR A 63 -1.63 -7.63 -2.27
N ARG A 64 -0.90 -7.74 -3.38
CA ARG A 64 -1.16 -8.73 -4.43
C ARG A 64 0.04 -9.63 -4.60
N ILE A 65 -0.17 -10.93 -4.49
CA ILE A 65 0.82 -11.93 -4.87
C ILE A 65 0.47 -12.45 -6.25
N PHE A 66 1.43 -12.39 -7.15
CA PHE A 66 1.36 -13.05 -8.45
C PHE A 66 2.27 -14.27 -8.43
N ASP A 67 1.70 -15.42 -8.74
CA ASP A 67 2.48 -16.65 -8.88
C ASP A 67 3.18 -16.74 -10.25
N ILE A 68 4.05 -17.74 -10.41
CA ILE A 68 4.78 -18.00 -11.66
C ILE A 68 3.89 -18.38 -12.85
N ASP A 69 2.66 -18.84 -12.57
CA ASP A 69 1.65 -19.19 -13.58
C ASP A 69 0.78 -17.96 -13.96
N GLY A 70 0.98 -16.83 -13.28
CA GLY A 70 0.27 -15.57 -13.51
C GLY A 70 -1.06 -15.46 -12.75
N ASN A 71 -1.34 -16.35 -11.80
CA ASN A 71 -2.51 -16.21 -10.94
C ASN A 71 -2.28 -15.11 -9.90
N GLU A 72 -3.30 -14.30 -9.67
CA GLU A 72 -3.30 -13.25 -8.66
C GLU A 72 -4.04 -13.72 -7.40
N THR A 73 -3.43 -13.49 -6.25
CA THR A 73 -4.08 -13.55 -4.93
C THR A 73 -4.01 -12.16 -4.29
N THR A 74 -5.15 -11.53 -4.07
CA THR A 74 -5.27 -10.20 -3.47
C THR A 74 -5.67 -10.33 -2.00
N TYR A 75 -5.02 -9.57 -1.12
CA TYR A 75 -5.34 -9.60 0.31
C TYR A 75 -5.04 -8.29 1.03
N TRP A 76 -5.86 -8.00 2.05
CA TRP A 76 -5.64 -6.87 2.94
C TRP A 76 -4.74 -7.31 4.08
N VAL A 77 -3.55 -6.74 4.14
CA VAL A 77 -2.56 -7.01 5.18
C VAL A 77 -2.63 -5.89 6.22
N GLU A 78 -2.60 -6.22 7.50
CA GLU A 78 -2.36 -5.18 8.52
C GLU A 78 -1.00 -4.54 8.26
N GLU A 79 -0.93 -3.22 8.33
CA GLU A 79 0.19 -2.41 7.85
C GLU A 79 1.56 -2.92 8.39
N HIS A 80 1.59 -3.39 9.65
CA HIS A 80 2.80 -3.95 10.30
C HIS A 80 3.27 -5.27 9.67
N ASN A 81 2.34 -6.16 9.30
CA ASN A 81 2.68 -7.43 8.65
C ASN A 81 3.19 -7.21 7.21
N ALA A 82 2.70 -6.15 6.53
CA ALA A 82 3.20 -5.77 5.21
C ALA A 82 4.63 -5.23 5.29
N TYR A 83 4.93 -4.51 6.38
CA TYR A 83 6.26 -4.02 6.71
C TYR A 83 7.24 -5.16 7.05
N ASP A 84 6.84 -6.13 7.87
CA ASP A 84 7.67 -7.31 8.17
C ASP A 84 8.04 -8.11 6.91
N ALA A 85 7.10 -8.22 5.96
CA ALA A 85 7.37 -8.84 4.66
C ALA A 85 8.37 -8.03 3.82
N PHE A 86 8.32 -6.70 3.90
CA PHE A 86 9.28 -5.82 3.23
C PHE A 86 10.68 -5.94 3.84
N ASP A 87 10.81 -5.86 5.17
CA ASP A 87 12.09 -5.97 5.88
C ASP A 87 12.76 -7.34 5.62
N ALA A 88 11.97 -8.42 5.61
CA ALA A 88 12.49 -9.76 5.27
C ALA A 88 13.03 -9.88 3.84
N ILE A 89 12.56 -9.04 2.91
CA ILE A 89 13.04 -8.98 1.52
C ILE A 89 14.25 -8.03 1.39
N ASP A 90 14.25 -6.89 2.09
CA ASP A 90 15.27 -5.84 1.96
C ASP A 90 16.58 -6.17 2.69
N GLU A 91 16.53 -6.84 3.84
CA GLU A 91 17.73 -7.07 4.66
C GLU A 91 18.69 -8.16 4.12
N ASP A 92 18.38 -8.81 2.99
CA ASP A 92 19.22 -9.84 2.34
C ASP A 92 19.71 -10.93 3.34
N LEU A 93 18.94 -11.14 4.42
CA LEU A 93 19.28 -12.01 5.57
C LEU A 93 19.22 -13.51 5.25
N GLY A 94 18.96 -13.87 3.99
CA GLY A 94 18.80 -15.23 3.50
C GLY A 94 17.73 -15.29 2.42
N GLU A 95 17.55 -16.48 1.84
CA GLU A 95 16.46 -16.75 0.89
C GLU A 95 15.13 -16.19 1.45
N PRO A 96 14.28 -15.57 0.61
CA PRO A 96 12.95 -15.13 1.04
C PRO A 96 12.28 -16.28 1.78
N PRO A 97 11.57 -16.01 2.88
CA PRO A 97 11.04 -17.06 3.76
C PRO A 97 10.39 -18.15 2.92
N ALA A 98 10.72 -19.42 3.21
CA ALA A 98 10.31 -20.56 2.39
C ALA A 98 8.80 -20.58 2.13
N ALA A 99 8.01 -19.96 3.02
CA ALA A 99 6.67 -19.53 2.73
C ALA A 99 6.28 -18.21 3.43
N PHE A 100 5.38 -17.44 2.80
CA PHE A 100 4.68 -16.31 3.44
C PHE A 100 3.46 -16.81 4.21
N GLU A 101 3.30 -16.38 5.45
CA GLU A 101 2.15 -16.75 6.31
C GLU A 101 1.00 -15.74 6.14
N LEU A 102 -0.14 -16.21 5.62
CA LEU A 102 -1.37 -15.42 5.38
C LEU A 102 -2.57 -15.93 6.22
N SER A 103 -2.31 -16.43 7.43
CA SER A 103 -3.29 -17.09 8.31
C SER A 103 -4.48 -16.21 8.72
N HIS A 104 -4.28 -14.89 8.80
CA HIS A 104 -5.28 -13.94 9.31
C HIS A 104 -6.56 -13.83 8.44
N GLN A 105 -6.51 -14.24 7.18
CA GLN A 105 -7.60 -14.05 6.22
C GLN A 105 -8.47 -15.29 5.98
N PHE A 106 -7.92 -16.48 6.22
CA PHE A 106 -8.69 -17.73 6.10
C PHE A 106 -9.41 -18.11 7.40
N GLY A 107 -9.36 -17.24 8.42
CA GLY A 107 -10.12 -17.32 9.66
C GLY A 107 -9.73 -18.47 10.59
N GLU A 108 -9.27 -19.60 10.07
CA GLU A 108 -8.96 -20.82 10.81
C GLU A 108 -7.84 -21.69 10.19
N PHE A 109 -7.28 -21.31 9.03
CA PHE A 109 -6.23 -22.09 8.35
C PHE A 109 -4.93 -21.32 8.22
N GLU A 110 -3.87 -21.86 8.83
CA GLU A 110 -2.50 -21.44 8.56
C GLU A 110 -2.22 -21.60 7.06
N SER A 111 -2.04 -20.48 6.37
CA SER A 111 -1.92 -20.45 4.91
C SER A 111 -0.52 -20.00 4.53
N PHE A 112 0.27 -20.92 3.98
CA PHE A 112 1.67 -20.73 3.67
C PHE A 112 1.89 -20.72 2.16
N PHE A 113 2.44 -19.63 1.60
CA PHE A 113 2.70 -19.49 0.17
C PHE A 113 4.18 -19.69 -0.14
N PRO A 114 4.59 -20.75 -0.86
CA PRO A 114 5.99 -21.04 -1.11
C PRO A 114 6.66 -19.93 -1.93
N SER A 115 7.79 -19.40 -1.46
CA SER A 115 8.51 -18.33 -2.16
C SER A 115 8.95 -18.73 -3.58
N ALA A 116 9.26 -20.01 -3.80
CA ALA A 116 9.63 -20.56 -5.10
C ALA A 116 8.51 -20.47 -6.18
N ASN A 117 7.26 -20.27 -5.77
CA ASN A 117 6.12 -20.15 -6.66
C ASN A 117 5.66 -18.70 -6.85
N ILE A 118 6.30 -17.74 -6.20
CA ILE A 118 5.93 -16.32 -6.28
C ILE A 118 6.79 -15.63 -7.33
N ALA A 119 6.14 -14.95 -8.28
CA ALA A 119 6.80 -14.12 -9.28
C ALA A 119 6.91 -12.65 -8.85
N LEU A 120 5.87 -12.14 -8.17
CA LEU A 120 5.82 -10.75 -7.72
C LEU A 120 4.95 -10.62 -6.46
N ILE A 121 5.37 -9.75 -5.56
CA ILE A 121 4.55 -9.26 -4.45
C ILE A 121 4.42 -7.74 -4.64
N ASP A 122 3.22 -7.27 -4.91
CA ASP A 122 2.85 -5.86 -4.96
C ASP A 122 2.33 -5.46 -3.58
N LEU A 123 3.13 -4.71 -2.82
CA LEU A 123 2.81 -4.30 -1.45
C LEU A 123 2.19 -2.89 -1.41
N PRO A 124 1.29 -2.60 -0.45
CA PRO A 124 0.69 -1.28 -0.29
C PRO A 124 1.72 -0.25 0.19
N LEU A 125 2.31 0.48 -0.75
CA LEU A 125 3.43 1.39 -0.50
C LEU A 125 3.12 2.48 0.54
N LEU A 126 1.89 3.00 0.58
CA LEU A 126 1.51 4.03 1.55
C LEU A 126 1.54 3.50 2.98
N ASP A 127 1.03 2.29 3.17
CA ASP A 127 0.93 1.65 4.48
C ASP A 127 2.33 1.31 5.02
N ILE A 128 3.22 0.81 4.16
CA ILE A 128 4.64 0.57 4.50
C ILE A 128 5.33 1.87 4.93
N ILE A 129 5.10 2.97 4.19
CA ILE A 129 5.69 4.28 4.51
C ILE A 129 5.17 4.80 5.85
N ASP A 130 3.88 4.64 6.14
CA ASP A 130 3.27 5.10 7.38
C ASP A 130 3.83 4.33 8.59
N VAL A 131 3.96 3.00 8.48
CA VAL A 131 4.60 2.17 9.52
C VAL A 131 6.06 2.57 9.75
N HIS A 132 6.84 2.72 8.67
CA HIS A 132 8.25 3.09 8.79
C HIS A 132 8.44 4.45 9.49
N LYS A 133 7.58 5.44 9.18
CA LYS A 133 7.59 6.73 9.87
C LYS A 133 7.28 6.60 11.36
N SER A 134 6.24 5.83 11.72
CA SER A 134 5.90 5.60 13.12
C SER A 134 7.05 4.96 13.90
N MET A 135 7.75 3.99 13.30
CA MET A 135 8.94 3.39 13.92
C MET A 135 10.07 4.41 14.15
N LEU A 136 10.34 5.27 13.16
CA LEU A 136 11.34 6.35 13.31
C LEU A 136 10.97 7.32 14.44
N GLU A 137 9.70 7.70 14.55
CA GLU A 137 9.21 8.56 15.63
C GLU A 137 9.35 7.89 17.01
N GLU A 138 9.12 6.58 17.11
CA GLU A 138 9.34 5.81 18.34
C GLU A 138 10.82 5.79 18.74
N TYR A 139 11.73 5.54 17.78
CA TYR A 139 13.17 5.56 18.04
C TYR A 139 13.67 6.93 18.49
N GLU A 140 13.20 8.02 17.87
CA GLU A 140 13.55 9.38 18.27
C GLU A 140 13.07 9.70 19.70
N ASN A 141 11.84 9.31 20.04
CA ASN A 141 11.27 9.52 21.36
C ASN A 141 12.01 8.73 22.45
N ASP A 142 12.43 7.50 22.16
CA ASP A 142 13.16 6.68 23.12
C ASP A 142 14.62 7.11 23.28
N ALA A 143 15.27 7.58 22.22
CA ALA A 143 16.58 8.22 22.30
C ALA A 143 16.54 9.47 23.20
N GLN A 144 15.51 10.33 23.04
CA GLN A 144 15.34 11.52 23.87
C GLN A 144 15.08 11.19 25.35
N LYS A 145 14.35 10.11 25.66
CA LYS A 145 14.14 9.66 27.05
C LYS A 145 15.43 9.14 27.71
N GLN A 146 16.34 8.54 26.94
CA GLN A 146 17.63 8.06 27.44
C GLN A 146 18.63 9.20 27.67
N GLU A 147 18.56 10.30 26.91
CA GLU A 147 19.43 11.47 27.10
C GLU A 147 19.01 12.36 28.29
N HIS A 148 17.76 12.27 28.73
CA HIS A 148 17.20 13.05 29.85
C HIS A 148 17.22 12.31 31.20
N HIS A 149 17.89 11.16 31.28
CA HIS A 149 18.02 10.34 32.48
C HIS A 149 19.46 10.28 33.01
#